data_AF-A0A938W365-F1
#
_entry.id   AF-A0A938W365-F1
#
_cell.length_a   1.000
_cell.length_b   1.000
_cell.length_c   1.000
_cell.angle_alpha   90.00
_cell.angle_beta   90.00
_cell.angle_gamma   90.00
#
_symmetry.space_group_name_H-M   'P 1'
#
loop_
_entity.id
_entity.type
_entity.pdbx_description
1 polymer ?
#
loop_
_entity_poly.entity_id
_entity_poly.type
_entity_poly.pdbx_seq_one_letter_code
_entity_poly.pdbx_strand_id
1 'polypeptide(L)'
;MERAHQMISGDGLQIPLPLMQRYGLQPGTRVVLELEAEGIRVLPALAHRPKIESQALRHLLRHLGDAVTIEARQREGAWRVTVFASGSLRPIGELIYDLAGDFLEEPSTPLETMRRRAVEIMGDQ
;
A
#
# COMPACT_ATOMS: atom_id res chain seq x y z
N MET A 1 12.14 23.56 14.84
CA MET A 1 11.39 24.13 13.71
C MET A 1 12.39 24.82 12.81
N GLU A 2 12.56 24.36 11.57
CA GLU A 2 13.45 24.96 10.58
C GLU A 2 12.62 25.85 9.65
N ARG A 3 13.15 27.03 9.27
CA ARG A 3 12.49 27.96 8.35
C ARG A 3 13.42 28.22 7.18
N ALA A 4 12.93 27.97 5.97
CA ALA A 4 13.60 28.31 4.73
C ALA A 4 12.78 29.39 4.02
N HIS A 5 13.43 30.48 3.62
CA HIS A 5 12.79 31.56 2.87
C HIS A 5 13.03 31.32 1.38
N GLN A 6 11.95 31.17 0.61
CA GLN A 6 12.02 30.98 -0.84
C GLN A 6 10.95 31.81 -1.53
N MET A 7 11.28 32.29 -2.72
CA MET A 7 10.35 33.00 -3.59
C MET A 7 9.62 31.99 -4.47
N ILE A 8 8.31 32.18 -4.63
CA ILE A 8 7.50 31.41 -5.58
C ILE A 8 7.77 31.97 -6.98
N SER A 9 8.29 31.15 -7.88
CA SER A 9 8.55 31.56 -9.27
C SER A 9 7.33 31.28 -10.17
N GLY A 10 7.44 31.58 -11.46
CA GLY A 10 6.42 31.19 -12.46
C GLY A 10 6.21 29.67 -12.57
N ASP A 11 7.18 28.88 -12.09
CA ASP A 11 7.09 27.41 -12.02
C ASP A 11 6.57 26.93 -10.65
N GLY A 12 6.19 27.85 -9.76
CA GLY A 12 5.67 27.56 -8.42
C GLY A 12 6.74 27.56 -7.32
N LEU A 13 6.40 26.91 -6.19
CA LEU A 13 7.29 26.77 -5.05
C LEU A 13 8.18 25.54 -5.24
N GLN A 14 9.48 25.75 -5.38
CA GLN A 14 10.46 24.67 -5.46
C GLN A 14 11.04 24.42 -4.06
N ILE A 15 11.02 23.17 -3.61
CA ILE A 15 11.66 22.80 -2.35
C ILE A 15 12.96 22.05 -2.66
N PRO A 16 14.13 22.53 -2.20
CA PRO A 16 15.40 21.88 -2.46
C PRO A 16 15.36 20.41 -2.03
N LEU A 17 15.77 19.52 -2.93
CA LEU A 17 15.81 18.08 -2.65
C LEU A 17 16.59 17.74 -1.36
N PRO A 18 17.76 18.36 -1.06
CA PRO A 18 18.46 18.10 0.20
C PRO A 18 17.62 18.44 1.44
N LEU A 19 16.72 19.42 1.37
CA LEU A 19 15.81 19.74 2.46
C LEU A 19 14.77 18.62 2.63
N MET A 20 14.18 18.15 1.53
CA MET A 20 13.19 17.06 1.55
C MET A 20 13.79 15.74 2.06
N GLN A 21 15.01 15.41 1.65
CA GLN A 21 15.71 14.19 2.06
C GLN A 21 16.00 14.15 3.57
N ARG A 22 16.25 15.30 4.20
CA ARG A 22 16.41 15.39 5.66
C ARG A 22 15.15 15.01 6.44
N TYR A 23 13.99 15.08 5.80
CA TYR A 23 12.71 14.63 6.35
C TYR A 23 12.27 13.27 5.77
N GLY A 24 13.18 12.52 5.16
CA GLY A 24 12.94 11.15 4.68
C GLY A 24 12.26 11.05 3.32
N LEU A 25 12.04 12.16 2.61
CA LEU A 25 11.45 12.17 1.28
C LEU A 25 12.53 12.00 0.21
N GLN A 26 12.43 10.94 -0.58
CA GLN A 26 13.34 10.64 -1.69
C GLN A 26 12.70 10.98 -3.05
N PRO A 27 13.49 11.20 -4.11
CA PRO A 27 12.95 11.30 -5.47
C PRO A 27 12.03 10.12 -5.80
N GLY A 28 10.86 10.39 -6.37
CA GLY A 28 9.83 9.37 -6.66
C GLY A 28 8.85 9.09 -5.52
N THR A 29 9.09 9.61 -4.31
CA THR A 29 8.14 9.47 -3.19
C THR A 29 6.83 10.19 -3.52
N ARG A 30 5.70 9.49 -3.42
CA ARG A 30 4.38 10.11 -3.51
C ARG A 30 4.08 10.89 -2.23
N VAL A 31 3.64 12.14 -2.38
CA VAL A 31 3.27 13.02 -1.27
C VAL A 31 1.84 13.54 -1.42
N VAL A 32 1.22 13.87 -0.30
CA VAL A 32 -0.03 14.62 -0.22
C VAL A 32 0.33 16.06 0.14
N LEU A 33 -0.25 17.01 -0.58
CA LEU A 33 -0.20 18.42 -0.25
C LEU A 33 -1.51 18.82 0.43
N GLU A 34 -1.43 19.18 1.70
CA GLU A 34 -2.56 19.80 2.40
C GLU A 34 -2.43 21.30 2.30
N LEU A 35 -3.44 21.94 1.72
CA LEU A 35 -3.51 23.39 1.50
C LEU A 35 -4.47 23.97 2.55
N GLU A 36 -3.92 24.66 3.55
CA GLU A 36 -4.67 25.31 4.62
C GLU A 36 -4.41 26.83 4.60
N ALA A 37 -5.27 27.61 5.29
CA ALA A 37 -5.08 29.07 5.40
C ALA A 37 -3.73 29.44 6.05
N GLU A 38 -3.25 28.60 6.97
CA GLU A 38 -1.99 28.79 7.71
C GLU A 38 -0.76 28.27 6.95
N GLY A 39 -0.94 27.62 5.79
CA GLY A 39 0.17 27.20 4.94
C GLY A 39 -0.06 25.88 4.22
N ILE A 40 1.04 25.37 3.65
CA ILE A 40 1.09 24.13 2.87
C ILE A 40 1.85 23.08 3.66
N ARG A 41 1.25 21.91 3.87
CA ARG A 41 1.92 20.75 4.47
C ARG A 41 2.20 19.70 3.41
N VAL A 42 3.41 19.17 3.43
CA VAL A 42 3.84 18.07 2.58
C VAL A 42 3.95 16.82 3.44
N LEU A 43 3.07 15.85 3.21
CA LEU A 43 3.01 14.60 3.96
C LEU A 43 3.31 13.42 3.03
N PRO A 44 3.95 12.34 3.51
CA PRO A 44 4.03 11.09 2.75
C PRO A 44 2.62 10.59 2.38
N ALA A 45 2.41 10.16 1.14
CA ALA A 45 1.14 9.62 0.70
C ALA A 45 0.97 8.17 1.17
N LEU A 46 0.71 7.98 2.46
CA LEU A 46 0.48 6.66 3.04
C LEU A 46 -0.90 6.14 2.62
N ALA A 47 -0.95 4.90 2.14
CA ALA A 47 -2.19 4.21 1.89
C ALA A 47 -2.89 3.89 3.23
N HIS A 48 -4.20 4.08 3.26
CA HIS A 48 -5.05 3.64 4.35
C HIS A 48 -5.66 2.27 4.03
N ARG A 49 -6.06 1.55 5.08
CA ARG A 49 -6.60 0.18 5.02
C ARG A 49 -7.65 -0.03 3.90
N PRO A 50 -8.71 0.79 3.75
CA PRO A 50 -9.70 0.59 2.68
C PRO A 50 -9.12 0.60 1.25
N LYS A 51 -8.09 1.41 0.99
CA LYS A 51 -7.44 1.48 -0.33
C LYS A 51 -6.69 0.19 -0.60
N ILE A 52 -5.94 -0.31 0.38
CA ILE A 52 -5.19 -1.56 0.31
C ILE A 52 -6.13 -2.75 0.09
N GLU A 53 -7.20 -2.85 0.88
CA GLU A 53 -8.19 -3.91 0.73
C GLU A 53 -8.82 -3.90 -0.67
N SER A 54 -9.18 -2.71 -1.17
CA SER A 54 -9.73 -2.55 -2.52
C SER A 54 -8.73 -2.89 -3.64
N GLN A 55 -7.43 -2.65 -3.43
CA GLN A 55 -6.38 -3.04 -4.38
C GLN A 55 -6.15 -4.55 -4.36
N ALA A 56 -6.08 -5.15 -3.18
CA ALA A 56 -5.90 -6.59 -2.99
C ALA A 56 -7.06 -7.39 -3.57
N LEU A 57 -8.31 -7.00 -3.30
CA LEU A 57 -9.49 -7.65 -3.89
C LEU A 57 -9.46 -7.57 -5.42
N ARG A 58 -9.11 -6.42 -6.00
CA ARG A 58 -9.00 -6.27 -7.45
C ARG A 58 -7.88 -7.13 -8.04
N HIS A 59 -6.74 -7.24 -7.35
CA HIS A 59 -5.64 -8.10 -7.76
C HIS A 59 -6.06 -9.57 -7.71
N LEU A 60 -6.66 -10.03 -6.61
CA LEU A 60 -7.11 -11.41 -6.43
C LEU A 60 -8.25 -11.78 -7.39
N LEU A 61 -9.21 -10.89 -7.63
CA LEU A 61 -10.28 -11.12 -8.60
C LEU A 61 -9.73 -11.38 -10.01
N ARG A 62 -8.68 -10.66 -10.42
CA ARG A 62 -8.07 -10.81 -11.76
C ARG A 62 -7.31 -12.12 -11.92
N HIS A 63 -6.72 -12.64 -10.85
CA HIS A 63 -5.79 -13.76 -10.95
C HIS A 63 -6.31 -15.05 -10.31
N LEU A 64 -7.01 -14.98 -9.18
CA LEU A 64 -7.54 -16.16 -8.49
C LEU A 64 -8.94 -16.52 -8.99
N GLY A 65 -9.78 -15.54 -9.36
CA GLY A 65 -11.11 -15.74 -9.92
C GLY A 65 -12.21 -16.16 -8.93
N ASP A 66 -11.85 -16.82 -7.83
CA ASP A 66 -12.79 -17.30 -6.82
C ASP A 66 -13.16 -16.25 -5.76
N ALA A 67 -14.28 -16.49 -5.06
CA ALA A 67 -14.66 -15.72 -3.89
C ALA A 67 -13.59 -15.88 -2.79
N VAL A 68 -12.92 -14.80 -2.46
CA VAL A 68 -11.94 -14.73 -1.38
C VAL A 68 -12.39 -13.71 -0.35
N THR A 69 -12.02 -13.94 0.90
CA THR A 69 -12.07 -12.90 1.93
C THR A 69 -10.66 -12.48 2.27
N ILE A 70 -10.50 -11.23 2.68
CA ILE A 70 -9.20 -10.67 3.01
C ILE A 70 -9.23 -9.95 4.35
N GLU A 71 -8.06 -9.89 4.99
CA GLU A 71 -7.83 -9.05 6.15
C GLU A 71 -6.53 -8.27 5.97
N ALA A 72 -6.63 -6.93 5.90
CA ALA A 72 -5.45 -6.07 5.82
C ALA A 72 -5.06 -5.53 7.20
N ARG A 73 -3.79 -5.71 7.57
CA ARG A 73 -3.19 -5.14 8.79
C ARG A 73 -1.83 -4.53 8.47
N GLN A 74 -1.51 -3.41 9.10
CA GLN A 74 -0.19 -2.83 9.01
C GLN A 74 0.74 -3.50 10.03
N ARG A 75 1.89 -4.01 9.58
CA ARG A 75 2.90 -4.67 10.43
C ARG A 75 4.29 -4.43 9.86
N GLU A 76 5.25 -4.10 10.74
CA GLU A 76 6.67 -3.96 10.39
C GLU A 76 6.93 -2.97 9.23
N GLY A 77 6.16 -1.88 9.14
CA GLY A 77 6.33 -0.88 8.08
C GLY A 77 5.78 -1.31 6.71
N ALA A 78 4.94 -2.33 6.65
CA ALA A 78 4.24 -2.74 5.44
C ALA A 78 2.76 -3.06 5.73
N TRP A 79 1.96 -3.09 4.68
CA TRP A 79 0.61 -3.65 4.72
C TRP A 79 0.67 -5.13 4.37
N ARG A 80 0.17 -5.97 5.28
CA ARG A 80 0.00 -7.39 5.07
C ARG A 80 -1.48 -7.69 4.88
N VAL A 81 -1.82 -8.31 3.77
CA VAL A 81 -3.18 -8.72 3.44
C VAL A 81 -3.24 -10.23 3.46
N THR A 82 -3.81 -10.79 4.53
CA THR A 82 -4.05 -12.22 4.64
C THR A 82 -5.26 -12.58 3.78
N VAL A 83 -5.13 -13.64 2.98
CA VAL A 83 -6.16 -14.11 2.04
C VAL A 83 -6.72 -15.44 2.52
N PHE A 84 -8.04 -15.56 2.51
CA PHE A 84 -8.75 -16.76 2.90
C PHE A 84 -9.65 -17.25 1.75
N ALA A 85 -9.79 -18.57 1.61
CA ALA A 85 -10.78 -19.16 0.72
C ALA A 85 -12.20 -18.83 1.23
N SER A 86 -13.17 -18.74 0.32
CA SER A 86 -14.59 -18.54 0.68
C SER A 86 -15.04 -19.54 1.74
N GLY A 87 -15.70 -19.07 2.78
CA GLY A 87 -16.25 -19.93 3.84
C GLY A 87 -15.21 -20.64 4.72
N SER A 88 -13.92 -20.35 4.58
CA SER A 88 -12.85 -20.93 5.39
C SER A 88 -12.17 -19.88 6.26
N LEU A 89 -11.82 -20.27 7.49
CA LEU A 89 -10.96 -19.49 8.39
C LEU A 89 -9.48 -19.78 8.16
N ARG A 90 -9.14 -20.73 7.28
CA ARG A 90 -7.76 -21.11 7.02
C ARG A 90 -7.18 -20.23 5.91
N PRO A 91 -6.06 -19.52 6.17
CA PRO A 91 -5.45 -18.64 5.18
C PRO A 91 -4.83 -19.47 4.04
N ILE A 92 -5.01 -18.99 2.80
CA ILE A 92 -4.41 -19.57 1.59
C ILE A 92 -3.14 -18.84 1.17
N GLY A 93 -2.91 -17.62 1.66
CA GLY A 93 -1.67 -16.89 1.47
C GLY A 93 -1.73 -15.45 1.97
N GLU A 94 -0.69 -14.70 1.65
CA GLU A 94 -0.57 -13.28 2.00
C GLU A 94 -0.12 -12.46 0.78
N LEU A 95 -0.69 -11.26 0.63
CA LEU A 95 -0.20 -10.21 -0.27
C LEU A 95 0.43 -9.10 0.56
N ILE A 96 1.57 -8.58 0.10
CA ILE A 96 2.32 -7.54 0.79
C ILE A 96 2.30 -6.26 -0.06
N TYR A 97 2.01 -5.14 0.59
CA TYR A 97 2.10 -3.81 0.00
C TYR A 97 3.00 -2.93 0.86
N ASP A 98 3.72 -2.01 0.25
CA ASP A 98 4.44 -0.98 1.00
C ASP A 98 3.47 0.04 1.63
N LEU A 99 3.99 1.00 2.40
CA LEU A 99 3.15 2.01 3.04
C LEU A 99 2.45 2.95 2.05
N ALA A 100 2.94 3.10 0.81
CA ALA A 100 2.30 3.90 -0.22
C ALA A 100 1.16 3.14 -0.94
N GLY A 101 1.09 1.82 -0.74
CA GLY A 101 0.13 0.90 -1.33
C GLY A 101 0.58 0.33 -2.68
N ASP A 102 1.88 0.31 -2.93
CA ASP A 102 2.48 -0.39 -4.07
C ASP A 102 2.69 -1.87 -3.71
N PHE A 103 2.35 -2.77 -4.63
CA PHE A 103 2.38 -4.23 -4.41
C PHE A 103 3.82 -4.76 -4.45
N LEU A 104 4.19 -5.58 -3.47
CA LEU A 104 5.50 -6.20 -3.35
C LEU A 104 5.39 -7.69 -3.67
N GLU A 105 5.76 -8.07 -4.90
CA GLU A 105 5.56 -9.44 -5.40
C GLU A 105 6.44 -10.47 -4.68
N GLU A 106 7.74 -10.21 -4.55
CA GLU A 106 8.69 -11.16 -3.93
C GLU A 106 8.34 -11.59 -2.50
N PRO A 107 7.97 -10.69 -1.56
CA PRO A 107 7.57 -11.11 -0.22
C PRO A 107 6.13 -11.64 -0.15
N SER A 108 5.36 -11.58 -1.25
CA SER A 108 4.00 -12.10 -1.29
C SER A 108 3.98 -13.60 -1.57
N THR A 109 2.91 -14.27 -1.14
CA THR A 109 2.69 -15.67 -1.53
C THR A 109 2.38 -15.72 -3.03
N PRO A 110 3.06 -16.56 -3.83
CA PRO A 110 2.76 -16.70 -5.25
C PRO A 110 1.31 -17.16 -5.49
N LEU A 111 0.66 -16.57 -6.49
CA LEU A 111 -0.76 -16.82 -6.79
C LEU A 111 -1.05 -18.31 -7.07
N GLU A 112 -0.16 -19.02 -7.77
CA GLU A 112 -0.30 -20.47 -8.01
C GLU A 112 -0.32 -21.28 -6.70
N THR A 113 0.44 -20.83 -5.69
CA THR A 113 0.43 -21.46 -4.37
C THR A 113 -0.90 -21.23 -3.67
N MET A 114 -1.47 -20.03 -3.78
CA MET A 114 -2.79 -19.72 -3.24
C MET A 114 -3.88 -20.56 -3.92
N ARG A 115 -3.85 -20.70 -5.25
CA ARG A 115 -4.81 -21.53 -6.00
C ARG A 115 -4.77 -22.99 -5.56
N ARG A 116 -3.57 -23.58 -5.49
CA ARG A 116 -3.41 -24.97 -5.03
C ARG A 116 -4.00 -25.18 -3.63
N ARG A 117 -3.69 -24.27 -2.68
CA ARG A 117 -4.22 -24.33 -1.31
C ARG A 117 -5.75 -24.15 -1.25
N ALA A 118 -6.31 -23.32 -2.12
CA ALA A 118 -7.76 -23.14 -2.20
C ALA A 118 -8.46 -24.44 -2.63
N VAL A 119 -7.93 -25.13 -3.64
CA VAL A 119 -8.45 -26.43 -4.10
C VAL A 119 -8.36 -27.50 -3.00
N GLU A 120 -7.23 -27.57 -2.29
CA GLU A 120 -7.05 -28.51 -1.16
C GLU A 120 -8.11 -28.29 -0.07
N ILE A 121 -8.38 -27.03 0.30
CA ILE A 121 -9.38 -26.70 1.33
C ILE A 121 -10.81 -27.03 0.87
N MET A 122 -11.12 -26.85 -0.42
CA MET A 122 -12.45 -27.17 -0.96
C MET A 122 -12.67 -28.67 -1.16
N GLY A 123 -11.60 -29.46 -1.35
CA GLY A 123 -11.68 -30.92 -1.43
C GLY A 123 -11.82 -31.62 -0.08
N ASP A 124 -11.54 -30.92 1.02
CA ASP A 124 -11.64 -31.40 2.41
C ASP A 124 -13.03 -31.10 3.06
N GLN A 125 -13.97 -30.49 2.32
CA GLN A 125 -15.34 -30.19 2.76
C GLN A 125 -16.36 -31.19 2.20
#